data_AF-A4I0J8-F1
#
_entry.id   AF-A4I0J8-F1
#
_cell.length_a   1.000
_cell.length_b   1.000
_cell.length_c   1.000
_cell.angle_alpha   90.00
_cell.angle_beta   90.00
_cell.angle_gamma   90.00
#
_symmetry.space_group_name_H-M   'P 1'
#
loop_
_entity.id
_entity.type
_entity.pdbx_description
1 polymer ?
#
loop_
_entity_poly.entity_id
_entity_poly.type
_entity_poly.pdbx_seq_one_letter_code
_entity_poly.pdbx_strand_id
1 'polypeptide(L)'
;MLSSASSASALWSACGIVALICAFATAVLCVTVWQLCGRVNVMQHGAVAIALIPISVFLGHVLCASYNALGETLQTFAKKNAQDLPQPLFYVIAAIRPLVAQVGLTDAMWMACLLFTAYSVTKVWHHLIDITRLLKASRRRLQLPEMRERRRQEEAANTKGQKRR
;
A
#
# COMPACT_ATOMS: atom_id res chain seq x y z
N MET A 1 -1.57 43.73 -20.23
CA MET A 1 -2.71 42.84 -19.92
C MET A 1 -2.73 41.54 -20.75
N LEU A 2 -1.60 41.03 -21.25
CA LEU A 2 -1.53 39.80 -22.07
C LEU A 2 -0.94 38.55 -21.33
N SER A 3 -0.59 38.65 -20.04
CA SER A 3 0.12 37.56 -19.34
C SER A 3 -0.80 36.52 -18.67
N SER A 4 -2.01 36.88 -18.25
CA SER A 4 -2.92 35.95 -17.56
C SER A 4 -3.51 34.88 -18.49
N ALA A 5 -3.66 35.18 -19.78
CA ALA A 5 -4.18 34.22 -20.75
C ALA A 5 -3.19 33.09 -21.06
N SER A 6 -1.88 33.36 -21.05
CA SER A 6 -0.85 32.33 -21.33
C SER A 6 -0.68 31.34 -20.17
N SER A 7 -0.85 31.79 -18.93
CA SER A 7 -0.78 30.92 -17.75
C SER A 7 -2.01 30.04 -17.64
N ALA A 8 -3.20 30.57 -17.92
CA ALA A 8 -4.42 29.78 -17.95
C ALA A 8 -4.36 28.69 -19.03
N SER A 9 -3.99 29.02 -20.28
CA SER A 9 -3.89 28.02 -21.34
C SER A 9 -2.82 26.95 -21.07
N ALA A 10 -1.69 27.32 -20.44
CA ALA A 10 -0.67 26.39 -20.00
C ALA A 10 -1.15 25.45 -18.88
N LEU A 11 -1.95 25.96 -17.93
CA LEU A 11 -2.57 25.13 -16.90
C LEU A 11 -3.61 24.18 -17.48
N TRP A 12 -4.47 24.65 -18.40
CA TRP A 12 -5.45 23.80 -19.07
C TRP A 12 -4.78 22.74 -19.95
N SER A 13 -3.69 23.07 -20.65
CA SER A 13 -2.95 22.08 -21.44
C SER A 13 -2.22 21.07 -20.55
N ALA A 14 -1.61 21.49 -19.44
CA ALA A 14 -1.00 20.59 -18.47
C ALA A 14 -2.04 19.64 -17.86
N CYS A 15 -3.21 20.16 -17.45
CA CYS A 15 -4.33 19.35 -16.98
C CYS A 15 -4.80 18.36 -18.05
N GLY A 16 -4.91 18.78 -19.31
CA GLY A 16 -5.29 17.92 -20.43
C GLY A 16 -4.28 16.79 -20.69
N ILE A 17 -2.98 17.09 -20.64
CA ILE A 17 -1.91 16.09 -20.81
C ILE A 17 -1.93 15.09 -19.65
N VAL A 18 -2.06 15.55 -18.41
CA VAL A 18 -2.16 14.67 -17.24
C VAL A 18 -3.40 13.80 -17.33
N ALA A 19 -4.55 14.35 -17.72
CA ALA A 19 -5.78 13.58 -17.91
C ALA A 19 -5.64 12.50 -19.00
N LEU A 20 -4.99 12.81 -20.13
CA LEU A 20 -4.72 11.84 -21.20
C LEU A 20 -3.75 10.74 -20.75
N ILE A 21 -2.69 11.08 -20.02
CA ILE A 21 -1.74 10.09 -19.47
C ILE A 21 -2.45 9.20 -18.46
N CYS A 22 -3.29 9.77 -17.57
CA CYS A 22 -4.09 8.99 -16.63
C CYS A 22 -5.11 8.09 -17.35
N ALA A 23 -5.79 8.58 -18.39
CA ALA A 23 -6.73 7.79 -19.19
C ALA A 23 -6.02 6.64 -19.93
N PHE A 24 -4.83 6.89 -20.48
CA PHE A 24 -4.02 5.85 -21.12
C PHE A 24 -3.50 4.82 -20.11
N ALA A 25 -2.98 5.27 -18.97
CA ALA A 25 -2.48 4.39 -17.91
C ALA A 25 -3.61 3.52 -17.32
N THR A 26 -4.79 4.10 -17.08
CA THR A 26 -5.96 3.35 -16.62
C THR A 26 -6.45 2.36 -17.68
N ALA A 27 -6.47 2.73 -18.96
CA ALA A 27 -6.80 1.80 -20.05
C ALA A 27 -5.81 0.64 -20.14
N VAL A 28 -4.50 0.91 -20.08
CA VAL A 28 -3.45 -0.13 -20.07
C VAL A 28 -3.56 -1.02 -18.84
N LEU A 29 -3.83 -0.46 -17.66
CA LEU A 29 -4.07 -1.23 -16.43
C LEU A 29 -5.30 -2.15 -16.58
N CYS A 30 -6.42 -1.63 -17.09
CA CYS A 30 -7.61 -2.44 -17.34
C CYS A 30 -7.33 -3.58 -18.32
N VAL A 31 -6.62 -3.31 -19.43
CA VAL A 31 -6.27 -4.34 -20.43
C VAL A 31 -5.30 -5.38 -19.84
N THR A 32 -4.27 -4.95 -19.11
CA THR A 32 -3.30 -5.86 -18.49
C THR A 32 -3.94 -6.72 -17.41
N VAL A 33 -4.82 -6.16 -16.56
CA VAL A 33 -5.60 -6.92 -15.56
C VAL A 33 -6.56 -7.89 -16.25
N TRP A 34 -7.22 -7.48 -17.34
CA TRP A 34 -8.07 -8.37 -18.13
C TRP A 34 -7.30 -9.55 -18.73
N GLN A 35 -6.12 -9.29 -19.28
CA GLN A 35 -5.25 -10.32 -19.87
C GLN A 35 -4.65 -11.26 -18.81
N LEU A 36 -4.16 -10.73 -17.68
CA LEU A 36 -3.52 -11.53 -16.64
C LEU A 36 -4.51 -12.36 -15.82
N CYS A 37 -5.66 -11.79 -15.49
CA CYS A 37 -6.52 -12.37 -14.45
C CYS A 37 -7.72 -13.13 -15.01
N GLY A 38 -8.06 -12.98 -16.29
CA GLY A 38 -9.28 -13.58 -16.87
C GLY A 38 -10.58 -12.92 -16.37
N ARG A 39 -11.69 -13.15 -17.09
CA ARG A 39 -12.96 -12.40 -16.92
C ARG A 39 -13.49 -12.34 -15.47
N VAL A 40 -13.40 -13.43 -14.71
CA VAL A 40 -13.98 -13.52 -13.35
C VAL A 40 -13.24 -12.61 -12.37
N ASN A 41 -11.91 -12.53 -12.48
CA ASN A 41 -11.11 -11.74 -11.55
C ASN A 41 -11.28 -10.23 -11.79
N VAL A 42 -11.48 -9.78 -13.04
CA VAL A 42 -11.70 -8.36 -13.35
C VAL A 42 -12.93 -7.82 -12.64
N MET A 43 -14.05 -8.56 -12.69
CA MET A 43 -15.30 -8.14 -12.06
C MET A 43 -15.16 -8.06 -10.54
N GLN A 44 -14.44 -8.99 -9.92
CA GLN A 44 -14.16 -8.96 -8.49
C GLN A 44 -13.32 -7.72 -8.11
N HIS A 45 -12.29 -7.39 -8.89
CA HIS A 45 -11.46 -6.20 -8.65
C HIS A 45 -12.23 -4.89 -8.87
N GLY A 46 -13.09 -4.84 -9.90
CA GLY A 46 -13.97 -3.70 -10.14
C GLY A 46 -14.97 -3.48 -9.01
N ALA A 47 -15.57 -4.56 -8.49
CA ALA A 47 -16.47 -4.48 -7.34
C ALA A 47 -15.77 -3.94 -6.08
N VAL A 48 -14.52 -4.38 -5.82
CA VAL A 48 -13.70 -3.84 -4.72
C VAL A 48 -13.44 -2.34 -4.93
N ALA A 49 -13.05 -1.92 -6.13
CA ALA A 49 -12.80 -0.50 -6.41
C ALA A 49 -14.04 0.38 -6.17
N ILE A 50 -15.22 -0.07 -6.59
CA ILE A 50 -16.48 0.64 -6.36
C ILE A 50 -16.81 0.68 -4.86
N ALA A 51 -16.66 -0.43 -4.15
CA ALA A 51 -16.91 -0.50 -2.71
C ALA A 51 -15.97 0.39 -1.89
N LEU A 52 -14.76 0.67 -2.38
CA LEU A 52 -13.80 1.55 -1.72
C LEU A 52 -14.17 3.03 -1.77
N ILE A 53 -15.02 3.46 -2.71
CA ILE A 53 -15.44 4.87 -2.83
C ILE A 53 -16.21 5.37 -1.59
N PRO A 54 -17.32 4.74 -1.15
CA PRO A 54 -18.00 5.19 0.07
C PRO A 54 -17.13 5.02 1.31
N ILE A 55 -16.27 3.99 1.35
CA ILE A 55 -15.32 3.77 2.44
C ILE A 55 -14.30 4.91 2.49
N SER A 56 -13.82 5.41 1.35
CA SER A 56 -12.83 6.49 1.31
C SER A 56 -13.42 7.81 1.79
N VAL A 57 -14.67 8.10 1.45
CA VAL A 57 -15.41 9.27 1.96
C VAL A 57 -15.55 9.18 3.48
N PHE A 58 -16.05 8.05 3.99
CA PHE A 58 -16.20 7.82 5.43
C PHE A 58 -14.86 7.94 6.16
N LEU A 59 -13.82 7.28 5.65
CA LEU A 59 -12.48 7.31 6.22
C LEU A 59 -11.90 8.72 6.21
N GLY A 60 -12.10 9.49 5.13
CA GLY A 60 -11.70 10.89 5.06
C GLY A 60 -12.35 11.71 6.19
N HIS A 61 -13.64 11.51 6.47
CA HIS A 61 -14.33 12.25 7.53
C HIS A 61 -13.80 11.87 8.91
N VAL A 62 -13.58 10.57 9.15
CA VAL A 62 -12.98 10.07 10.41
C VAL A 62 -11.57 10.64 10.60
N LEU A 63 -10.75 10.64 9.54
CA LEU A 63 -9.39 11.18 9.59
C LEU A 63 -9.40 12.69 9.85
N CYS A 64 -10.26 13.46 9.18
CA CYS A 64 -10.40 14.89 9.41
C CYS A 64 -10.85 15.20 10.86
N ALA A 65 -11.88 14.49 11.35
CA ALA A 65 -12.35 14.65 12.72
C ALA A 65 -11.28 14.29 13.76
N SER A 66 -10.60 13.16 13.57
CA SER A 66 -9.53 12.71 14.47
C SER A 66 -8.32 13.64 14.44
N TYR A 67 -7.92 14.16 13.28
CA TYR A 67 -6.85 15.13 13.16
C TYR A 67 -7.19 16.43 13.89
N ASN A 68 -8.41 16.95 13.72
CA ASN A 68 -8.83 18.19 14.38
C ASN A 68 -8.87 18.02 15.91
N ALA A 69 -9.41 16.90 16.41
CA ALA A 69 -9.43 16.58 17.84
C ALA A 69 -8.01 16.40 18.41
N LEU A 70 -7.13 15.72 17.68
CA LEU A 70 -5.73 15.55 18.09
C LEU A 70 -4.98 16.88 18.07
N GLY A 71 -5.22 17.72 17.06
CA GLY A 71 -4.63 19.04 16.95
C GLY A 71 -5.02 19.95 18.12
N GLU A 72 -6.30 19.99 18.47
CA GLU A 72 -6.82 20.78 19.60
C GLU A 72 -6.23 20.30 20.94
N THR A 73 -6.18 18.98 21.16
CA THR A 73 -5.61 18.41 22.39
C THR A 73 -4.11 18.67 22.50
N LEU A 74 -3.35 18.54 21.41
CA LEU A 74 -1.92 18.87 21.37
C LEU A 74 -1.69 20.36 21.62
N GLN A 75 -2.45 21.25 20.99
CA GLN A 75 -2.32 22.69 21.22
C GLN A 75 -2.65 23.07 22.67
N THR A 76 -3.69 22.47 23.25
CA THR A 76 -4.05 22.68 24.66
C THR A 76 -2.95 22.17 25.59
N PHE A 77 -2.38 21.00 25.29
CA PHE A 77 -1.26 20.45 26.05
C PHE A 77 0.00 21.34 25.96
N ALA A 78 0.35 21.80 24.76
CA ALA A 78 1.50 22.68 24.55
C ALA A 78 1.35 24.02 25.28
N LYS A 79 0.14 24.60 25.29
CA LYS A 79 -0.12 25.83 26.06
C LYS A 79 0.03 25.64 27.56
N LYS A 80 -0.41 24.50 28.10
CA LYS A 80 -0.30 24.20 29.54
C LYS A 80 1.14 23.90 29.98
N ASN A 81 1.94 23.29 29.12
CA ASN A 81 3.30 22.86 29.41
C ASN A 81 4.35 23.67 28.63
N ALA A 82 4.04 24.94 28.32
CA ALA A 82 4.87 25.75 27.43
C ALA A 82 6.31 25.95 27.93
N GLN A 83 6.52 25.89 29.24
CA GLN A 83 7.84 26.01 29.87
C GLN A 83 8.63 24.69 29.87
N ASP A 84 7.95 23.56 29.88
CA ASP A 84 8.56 22.23 29.97
C ASP A 84 8.82 21.60 28.59
N LEU A 85 8.17 22.09 27.54
CA LEU A 85 8.36 21.59 26.19
C LEU A 85 9.61 22.19 25.52
N PRO A 86 10.44 21.38 24.86
CA PRO A 86 11.45 21.86 23.94
C PRO A 86 10.82 22.79 22.89
N GLN A 87 11.42 23.96 22.69
CA GLN A 87 10.92 25.00 21.78
C GLN A 87 10.58 24.48 20.36
N PRO A 88 11.35 23.57 19.73
CA PRO A 88 11.00 23.00 18.42
C PRO A 88 9.66 22.25 18.43
N LEU A 89 9.36 21.48 19.50
CA LEU A 89 8.10 20.74 19.61
C LEU A 89 6.93 21.68 19.80
N PHE A 90 7.09 22.72 20.62
CA PHE A 90 6.06 23.74 20.78
C PHE A 90 5.71 24.40 19.45
N TYR A 91 6.71 24.78 18.64
CA TYR A 91 6.47 25.37 17.32
C TYR A 91 5.77 24.43 16.34
N VAL A 92 6.16 23.15 16.31
CA VAL A 92 5.49 22.15 15.45
C VAL A 92 4.03 22.00 15.85
N ILE A 93 3.74 21.91 17.15
CA ILE A 93 2.36 21.81 17.65
C ILE A 93 1.56 23.09 17.35
N ALA A 94 2.16 24.26 17.53
CA ALA A 94 1.53 25.54 17.23
C ALA A 94 1.24 25.73 15.72
N ALA A 95 2.01 25.07 14.86
CA ALA A 95 1.80 25.10 13.40
C ALA A 95 0.64 24.21 12.93
N ILE A 96 0.12 23.32 13.77
CA ILE A 96 -1.06 22.51 13.46
C ILE A 96 -2.24 23.46 13.22
N ARG A 97 -2.90 23.35 12.06
CA ARG A 97 -4.08 24.16 11.72
C ARG A 97 -5.28 23.25 11.56
N PRO A 98 -6.46 23.62 12.07
CA PRO A 98 -7.67 22.83 11.86
C PRO A 98 -7.98 22.73 10.37
N LEU A 99 -8.35 21.53 9.92
CA LEU A 99 -8.92 21.30 8.60
C LEU A 99 -10.36 21.83 8.64
N VAL A 100 -10.58 23.03 8.11
CA VAL A 100 -11.91 23.66 8.03
C VAL A 100 -12.75 23.05 6.90
N ALA A 101 -12.10 22.56 5.85
CA ALA A 101 -12.77 21.99 4.70
C ALA A 101 -13.24 20.55 4.99
N GLN A 102 -14.50 20.28 4.67
CA GLN A 102 -15.01 18.91 4.52
C GLN A 102 -14.15 18.18 3.47
N VAL A 103 -14.07 16.85 3.61
CA VAL A 103 -13.35 15.98 2.65
C VAL A 103 -13.86 16.28 1.24
N GLY A 104 -13.00 16.84 0.40
CA GLY A 104 -13.37 17.13 -0.98
C GLY A 104 -13.53 15.84 -1.78
N LEU A 105 -14.27 15.90 -2.89
CA LEU A 105 -14.36 14.78 -3.83
C LEU A 105 -12.96 14.32 -4.27
N THR A 106 -12.05 15.27 -4.53
CA THR A 106 -10.67 14.97 -4.93
C THR A 106 -9.90 14.20 -3.86
N ASP A 107 -10.03 14.58 -2.58
CA ASP A 107 -9.37 13.89 -1.47
C ASP A 107 -9.93 12.47 -1.30
N ALA A 108 -11.25 12.32 -1.42
CA ALA A 108 -11.91 11.02 -1.38
C ALA A 108 -11.47 10.11 -2.54
N MET A 109 -11.24 10.67 -3.73
CA MET A 109 -10.73 9.91 -4.89
C MET A 109 -9.26 9.51 -4.69
N TRP A 110 -8.40 10.41 -4.19
CA TRP A 110 -7.03 10.05 -3.84
C TRP A 110 -6.98 8.94 -2.78
N MET A 111 -7.81 9.04 -1.74
CA MET A 111 -7.93 8.01 -0.73
C MET A 111 -8.42 6.68 -1.31
N ALA A 112 -9.39 6.69 -2.22
CA ALA A 112 -9.84 5.47 -2.90
C ALA A 112 -8.71 4.83 -3.73
N CYS A 113 -7.93 5.62 -4.45
CA CYS A 113 -6.76 5.16 -5.21
C CYS A 113 -5.67 4.56 -4.30
N LEU A 114 -5.39 5.20 -3.15
CA LEU A 114 -4.44 4.71 -2.16
C LEU A 114 -4.92 3.39 -1.54
N LEU A 115 -6.20 3.29 -1.20
CA LEU A 115 -6.81 2.07 -0.68
C LEU A 115 -6.78 0.94 -1.73
N PHE A 116 -7.04 1.24 -2.99
CA PHE A 116 -6.97 0.25 -4.07
C PHE A 116 -5.52 -0.21 -4.32
N THR A 117 -4.56 0.69 -4.22
CA THR A 117 -3.13 0.36 -4.27
C THR A 117 -2.75 -0.54 -3.08
N ALA A 118 -3.18 -0.20 -1.86
CA ALA A 118 -2.93 -1.02 -0.67
C ALA A 118 -3.55 -2.41 -0.77
N TYR A 119 -4.77 -2.51 -1.31
CA TYR A 119 -5.42 -3.77 -1.64
C TYR A 119 -4.59 -4.60 -2.63
N SER A 120 -4.08 -3.97 -3.68
CA SER A 120 -3.25 -4.61 -4.71
C SER A 120 -1.91 -5.10 -4.14
N VAL A 121 -1.24 -4.27 -3.34
CA VAL A 121 -0.01 -4.64 -2.62
C VAL A 121 -0.26 -5.82 -1.69
N THR A 122 -1.37 -5.81 -0.95
CA THR A 122 -1.76 -6.92 -0.06
C THR A 122 -1.95 -8.21 -0.87
N LYS A 123 -2.62 -8.15 -2.03
CA LYS A 123 -2.78 -9.32 -2.91
C LYS A 123 -1.45 -9.86 -3.42
N VAL A 124 -0.56 -8.98 -3.91
CA VAL A 124 0.77 -9.37 -4.38
C VAL A 124 1.59 -9.97 -3.24
N TRP A 125 1.54 -9.39 -2.04
CA TRP A 125 2.21 -9.88 -0.85
C TRP A 125 1.75 -11.31 -0.48
N HIS A 126 0.45 -11.58 -0.50
CA HIS A 126 -0.08 -12.93 -0.26
C HIS A 126 0.42 -13.93 -1.34
N HIS A 127 0.42 -13.54 -2.61
CA HIS A 127 0.98 -14.38 -3.67
C HIS A 127 2.48 -14.66 -3.48
N LEU A 128 3.26 -13.67 -3.07
CA LEU A 128 4.68 -13.87 -2.75
C LEU A 128 4.87 -14.82 -1.56
N ILE A 129 4.04 -14.70 -0.51
CA ILE A 129 4.04 -15.65 0.61
C ILE A 129 3.71 -17.07 0.13
N ASP A 130 2.73 -17.23 -0.74
CA ASP A 130 2.34 -18.56 -1.23
C ASP A 130 3.41 -19.16 -2.15
N ILE A 131 4.01 -18.36 -3.04
CA ILE A 131 5.14 -18.80 -3.86
C ILE A 131 6.32 -19.20 -2.98
N THR A 132 6.68 -18.40 -1.97
CA THR A 132 7.79 -18.75 -1.07
C THR A 132 7.50 -20.00 -0.23
N ARG A 133 6.25 -20.21 0.19
CA ARG A 133 5.80 -21.46 0.84
C ARG A 133 5.91 -22.65 -0.10
N LEU A 134 5.46 -22.52 -1.35
CA LEU A 134 5.54 -23.57 -2.36
C LEU A 134 6.99 -23.89 -2.73
N LEU A 135 7.86 -22.87 -2.87
CA LEU A 135 9.29 -23.05 -3.10
C LEU A 135 9.96 -23.74 -1.91
N LYS A 136 9.61 -23.39 -0.67
CA LYS A 136 10.11 -24.06 0.53
C LYS A 136 9.66 -25.52 0.59
N ALA A 137 8.41 -25.80 0.24
CA ALA A 137 7.87 -27.16 0.14
C ALA A 137 8.55 -27.97 -0.97
N SER A 138 8.76 -27.36 -2.14
CA SER A 138 9.47 -27.95 -3.28
C SER A 138 10.92 -28.25 -2.94
N ARG A 139 11.65 -27.31 -2.34
CA ARG A 139 13.02 -27.51 -1.83
C ARG A 139 13.10 -28.65 -0.83
N ARG A 140 12.15 -28.73 0.12
CA ARG A 140 12.09 -29.87 1.07
C ARG A 140 11.88 -31.21 0.36
N ARG A 141 11.03 -31.25 -0.67
CA ARG A 141 10.82 -32.46 -1.49
C ARG A 141 12.08 -32.84 -2.25
N LEU A 142 12.82 -31.87 -2.79
CA LEU A 142 14.08 -32.10 -3.52
C LEU A 142 15.23 -32.55 -2.60
N GLN A 143 15.30 -32.08 -1.36
CA GLN A 143 16.33 -32.48 -0.40
C GLN A 143 16.05 -33.81 0.30
N LEU A 144 14.81 -34.32 0.23
CA LEU A 144 14.41 -35.56 0.91
C LEU A 144 15.17 -36.80 0.39
N PRO A 145 15.35 -37.00 -0.93
CA PRO A 145 16.16 -38.09 -1.47
C PRO A 145 17.62 -38.01 -1.04
N GLU A 146 18.26 -36.83 -1.17
CA GLU A 146 19.66 -36.62 -0.77
C GLU A 146 19.88 -36.93 0.72
N MET A 147 18.96 -36.50 1.59
CA MET A 147 19.03 -36.82 3.03
C MET A 147 18.79 -38.31 3.33
N ARG A 148 17.99 -39.02 2.52
CA ARG A 148 17.81 -40.48 2.65
C ARG A 148 19.06 -41.22 2.21
N GLU A 149 19.71 -40.78 1.14
CA GLU A 149 20.97 -41.35 0.66
C GLU A 149 22.11 -41.16 1.65
N ARG A 150 22.26 -39.94 2.21
CA ARG A 150 23.25 -39.68 3.27
C ARG A 150 23.03 -40.57 4.49
N ARG A 151 21.78 -40.73 4.95
CA ARG A 151 21.46 -41.66 6.05
C ARG A 151 21.83 -43.10 5.74
N ARG A 152 21.55 -43.59 4.53
CA ARG A 152 21.97 -44.94 4.11
C ARG A 152 23.49 -45.09 4.09
N GLN A 153 24.23 -44.06 3.67
CA GLN A 153 25.69 -44.07 3.67
C GLN A 153 26.26 -44.07 5.10
N GLU A 154 25.69 -43.30 6.01
CA GLU A 154 26.06 -43.26 7.43
C GLU A 154 25.79 -44.61 8.12
N GLU A 155 24.63 -45.24 7.88
CA GLU A 155 24.30 -46.58 8.39
C GLU A 155 25.29 -47.64 7.87
N ALA A 156 25.64 -47.60 6.58
CA ALA A 156 26.63 -48.50 5.99
C ALA A 156 28.04 -48.28 6.56
N ALA A 157 28.44 -47.04 6.82
CA ALA A 157 29.72 -46.70 7.44
C ALA A 157 29.79 -47.16 8.90
N ASN A 158 28.73 -46.93 9.69
CA ASN A 158 28.63 -47.39 11.08
C ASN A 158 28.67 -48.92 11.18
N THR A 159 27.99 -49.63 10.28
CA THR A 159 28.02 -51.11 10.23
C THR A 159 29.43 -51.63 9.91
N LYS A 160 30.16 -50.96 9.01
CA LYS A 160 31.57 -51.30 8.72
C LYS A 160 32.50 -51.00 9.90
N GLY A 161 32.28 -49.90 10.61
CA GLY A 161 33.03 -49.54 11.82
C GLY A 161 32.82 -50.53 12.97
N GLN A 162 31.58 -50.99 13.16
CA GLN A 162 31.23 -51.97 14.20
C GLN A 162 31.79 -53.38 13.89
N LYS A 163 31.86 -53.79 12.62
CA LYS A 163 32.53 -55.05 12.21
C LYS A 163 34.07 -55.02 12.33
N ARG A 164 34.68 -53.84 12.45
CA ARG A 164 36.14 -53.69 12.63
C ARG A 164 36.56 -53.64 14.09
N ARG A 165 35.61 -53.51 15.03
CA ARG A 165 35.85 -53.71 16.46
C ARG A 165 35.56 -55.15 16.82
#